data_AF-A0A3E5CXA1-F1
#
_entry.id   AF-A0A3E5CXA1-F1
#
_cell.length_a   1.000
_cell.length_b   1.000
_cell.length_c   1.000
_cell.angle_alpha   90.00
_cell.angle_beta   90.00
_cell.angle_gamma   90.00
#
_symmetry.space_group_name_H-M   'P 1'
#
loop_
_entity.id
_entity.type
_entity.pdbx_description
1 polymer ?
#
loop_
_entity_poly.entity_id
_entity_poly.type
_entity_poly.pdbx_seq_one_letter_code
_entity_poly.pdbx_strand_id
1 'polypeptide(L)'
;MVKRMISRLSVLGVLIVFMAACSKKAEYIHVIPADASAVASVNLNTLADKAGLNDKENEGMKQKMMEALKSGMNAAAFQQLEKIMKDPSQSGIDIKAPVFVFTSKTFITPAMVAKVSNIDDLRASLDLMAKEGICQPIAEEDGYSFTTLQKNSLLVFNENAAVLTEAYGTSQMDVAKQTISTLLKQTEENSIMKNSGFKKMQNQKGDINFFASMDAVPKIYSQQISMGLSSQLDLSEVMAVGNLNFEKGKIALQIETYSDNAETDALLKKQAQAVKKLNTTFLQNFPESTLAFLNIGVNGAAFYDLLLNNEEFRRNVSLAKAEEVKSLFASFDGDISIGLINVTMNSAPTFAAYADAKNGNALKALYDKKKELKLGRNEDIIQLGENEYVYKSNTNNVFFGIRNKQMYATNDELLYKNISKPVDKSIKDAGYVSDMKGKNVFFVINMDAILDLPVVKMITGFGGEEYQTYYKLASQISYIEAFSDSEGKTETAILLKNKDVNALKQIVDFAKQFAGM
;
A
#
# COMPACT_ATOMS: atom_id res chain seq x y z
N MET A 1 -46.44 2.27 -67.24
CA MET A 1 -45.53 3.07 -66.39
C MET A 1 -45.62 2.63 -64.93
N VAL A 2 -45.42 1.33 -64.61
CA VAL A 2 -45.50 0.78 -63.23
C VAL A 2 -44.59 -0.46 -63.13
N LYS A 3 -43.28 -0.29 -63.34
CA LYS A 3 -42.33 -1.42 -63.14
C LYS A 3 -40.90 -1.02 -62.75
N ARG A 4 -40.67 0.23 -62.33
CA ARG A 4 -39.34 0.72 -61.94
C ARG A 4 -39.26 1.39 -60.55
N MET A 5 -40.28 1.22 -59.71
CA MET A 5 -40.34 1.88 -58.39
C MET A 5 -40.38 0.92 -57.20
N ILE A 6 -40.24 -0.40 -57.41
CA ILE A 6 -40.30 -1.41 -56.34
C ILE A 6 -38.93 -2.03 -56.03
N SER A 7 -37.90 -1.85 -56.88
CA SER A 7 -36.56 -2.42 -56.62
C SER A 7 -35.54 -1.46 -55.99
N ARG A 8 -35.94 -0.21 -55.64
CA ARG A 8 -35.06 0.74 -54.94
C ARG A 8 -35.46 1.04 -53.50
N LEU A 9 -36.64 0.59 -53.05
CA LEU A 9 -37.05 0.65 -51.64
C LEU A 9 -36.65 -0.60 -50.85
N SER A 10 -36.38 -1.72 -51.51
CA SER A 10 -35.93 -2.97 -50.89
C SER A 10 -34.40 -3.05 -50.70
N VAL A 11 -33.62 -2.14 -51.30
CA VAL A 11 -32.16 -2.03 -51.06
C VAL A 11 -31.86 -1.03 -49.95
N LEU A 12 -32.73 -0.03 -49.73
CA LEU A 12 -32.60 0.89 -48.58
C LEU A 12 -33.02 0.24 -47.24
N GLY A 13 -34.00 -0.69 -47.27
CA GLY A 13 -34.46 -1.41 -46.08
C GLY A 13 -33.50 -2.48 -45.55
N VAL A 14 -32.60 -3.00 -46.40
CA VAL A 14 -31.57 -4.00 -46.00
C VAL A 14 -30.24 -3.32 -45.62
N LEU A 15 -30.01 -2.07 -46.03
CA LEU A 15 -28.88 -1.26 -45.55
C LEU A 15 -29.12 -0.59 -44.18
N ILE A 16 -30.37 -0.55 -43.69
CA ILE A 16 -30.71 -0.02 -42.36
C ILE A 16 -30.76 -1.12 -41.29
N VAL A 17 -30.86 -2.40 -41.67
CA VAL A 17 -30.92 -3.53 -40.70
C VAL A 17 -29.52 -4.09 -40.36
N PHE A 18 -28.45 -3.62 -41.02
CA PHE A 18 -27.06 -3.92 -40.63
C PHE A 18 -26.28 -2.73 -40.02
N MET A 19 -26.92 -1.58 -39.81
CA MET A 19 -26.34 -0.46 -39.03
C MET A 19 -27.02 -0.24 -37.67
N ALA A 20 -27.77 -1.26 -37.21
CA ALA A 20 -28.26 -1.37 -35.84
C ALA A 20 -27.78 -2.68 -35.17
N ALA A 21 -26.63 -3.22 -35.61
CA ALA A 21 -25.72 -3.72 -34.59
C ALA A 21 -25.34 -2.49 -33.80
N CYS A 22 -26.02 -2.25 -32.67
CA CYS A 22 -25.42 -1.51 -31.58
C CYS A 22 -24.06 -2.19 -31.36
N SER A 23 -23.00 -1.72 -32.02
CA SER A 23 -21.68 -1.82 -31.47
C SER A 23 -21.86 -1.10 -30.14
N LYS A 24 -22.12 -1.88 -29.08
CA LYS A 24 -21.92 -1.40 -27.73
C LYS A 24 -20.53 -0.78 -27.83
N LYS A 25 -20.43 0.55 -27.76
CA LYS A 25 -19.13 1.23 -27.77
C LYS A 25 -18.25 0.40 -26.84
N ALA A 26 -17.17 -0.15 -27.37
CA ALA A 26 -16.30 -0.99 -26.55
C ALA A 26 -15.91 -0.11 -25.36
N GLU A 27 -16.27 -0.54 -24.15
CA GLU A 27 -15.92 0.25 -22.98
C GLU A 27 -14.39 0.39 -22.97
N TYR A 28 -13.89 1.59 -22.71
CA TYR A 28 -12.45 1.88 -22.70
C TYR A 28 -11.66 0.93 -21.78
N ILE A 29 -12.33 0.33 -20.79
CA ILE A 29 -11.79 -0.68 -19.88
C ILE A 29 -11.42 -1.97 -20.62
N HIS A 30 -12.10 -2.31 -21.72
CA HIS A 30 -11.81 -3.52 -22.51
C HIS A 30 -10.40 -3.52 -23.10
N VAL A 31 -9.74 -2.36 -23.17
CA VAL A 31 -8.35 -2.21 -23.62
C VAL A 31 -7.38 -2.88 -22.66
N ILE A 32 -7.73 -3.03 -21.38
CA ILE A 32 -6.88 -3.71 -20.41
C ILE A 32 -6.94 -5.22 -20.71
N PRO A 33 -5.79 -5.87 -20.98
CA PRO A 33 -5.75 -7.27 -21.39
C PRO A 33 -6.14 -8.20 -20.23
N ALA A 34 -6.68 -9.37 -20.55
CA ALA A 34 -7.06 -10.37 -19.55
C ALA A 34 -5.86 -10.88 -18.70
N ASP A 35 -4.64 -10.77 -19.22
CA ASP A 35 -3.40 -11.18 -18.56
C ASP A 35 -2.78 -10.12 -17.64
N ALA A 36 -3.48 -9.00 -17.38
CA ALA A 36 -2.97 -7.97 -16.48
C ALA A 36 -2.70 -8.53 -15.08
N SER A 37 -1.46 -8.36 -14.62
CA SER A 37 -0.97 -8.85 -13.34
C SER A 37 -1.20 -7.86 -12.22
N ALA A 38 -1.33 -6.57 -12.54
CA ALA A 38 -1.74 -5.53 -11.61
C ALA A 38 -2.56 -4.46 -12.36
N VAL A 39 -3.59 -3.95 -11.70
CA VAL A 39 -4.40 -2.84 -12.17
C VAL A 39 -4.71 -1.92 -11.00
N ALA A 40 -4.56 -0.62 -11.21
CA ALA A 40 -5.06 0.42 -10.33
C ALA A 40 -6.06 1.30 -11.08
N SER A 41 -7.12 1.73 -10.42
CA SER A 41 -8.06 2.76 -10.87
C SER A 41 -7.85 4.02 -10.03
N VAL A 42 -7.72 5.16 -10.70
CA VAL A 42 -7.39 6.44 -10.07
C VAL A 42 -8.53 7.43 -10.33
N ASN A 43 -9.17 7.89 -9.26
CA ASN A 43 -10.25 8.87 -9.34
C ASN A 43 -9.70 10.29 -9.31
N LEU A 44 -9.27 10.79 -10.48
CA LEU A 44 -8.61 12.10 -10.60
C LEU A 44 -9.47 13.26 -10.06
N ASN A 45 -10.77 13.25 -10.30
CA ASN A 45 -11.66 14.30 -9.80
C ASN A 45 -11.69 14.33 -8.25
N THR A 46 -11.87 13.17 -7.62
CA THR A 46 -11.89 13.07 -6.16
C THR A 46 -10.56 13.48 -5.56
N LEU A 47 -9.44 13.10 -6.19
CA LEU A 47 -8.09 13.50 -5.75
C LEU A 47 -7.88 15.02 -5.89
N ALA A 48 -8.31 15.63 -7.00
CA ALA A 48 -8.21 17.07 -7.19
C ALA A 48 -8.99 17.85 -6.13
N ASP A 49 -10.21 17.40 -5.80
CA ASP A 49 -11.03 17.99 -4.75
C ASP A 49 -10.39 17.81 -3.36
N LYS A 50 -9.91 16.60 -3.03
CA LYS A 50 -9.26 16.30 -1.74
C LYS A 50 -7.91 16.99 -1.56
N ALA A 51 -7.20 17.27 -2.66
CA ALA A 51 -6.00 18.10 -2.67
C ALA A 51 -6.29 19.60 -2.43
N GLY A 52 -7.56 20.00 -2.43
CA GLY A 52 -7.98 21.39 -2.31
C GLY A 52 -7.67 22.21 -3.56
N LEU A 53 -7.47 21.58 -4.73
CA LEU A 53 -7.14 22.33 -5.94
C LEU A 53 -8.23 23.35 -6.28
N ASN A 54 -9.50 23.06 -5.96
CA ASN A 54 -10.62 23.95 -6.22
C ASN A 54 -10.90 24.97 -5.10
N ASP A 55 -10.09 24.99 -4.03
CA ASP A 55 -10.28 25.89 -2.90
C ASP A 55 -9.88 27.33 -3.26
N LYS A 56 -10.64 28.31 -2.76
CA LYS A 56 -10.40 29.74 -3.03
C LYS A 56 -8.99 30.20 -2.65
N GLU A 57 -8.43 29.63 -1.59
CA GLU A 57 -7.06 29.94 -1.14
C GLU A 57 -5.98 29.51 -2.15
N ASN A 58 -6.28 28.58 -3.05
CA ASN A 58 -5.37 28.09 -4.07
C ASN A 58 -5.49 28.83 -5.41
N GLU A 59 -6.41 29.80 -5.53
CA GLU A 59 -6.55 30.62 -6.75
C GLU A 59 -5.29 31.42 -7.06
N GLY A 60 -4.64 32.00 -6.04
CA GLY A 60 -3.38 32.74 -6.23
C GLY A 60 -2.24 31.85 -6.77
N MET A 61 -2.17 30.60 -6.32
CA MET A 61 -1.21 29.64 -6.86
C MET A 61 -1.56 29.22 -8.28
N LYS A 62 -2.83 28.92 -8.58
CA LYS A 62 -3.26 28.63 -9.96
C LYS A 62 -2.84 29.75 -10.91
N GLN A 63 -3.01 31.01 -10.48
CA GLN A 63 -2.57 32.16 -11.26
C GLN A 63 -1.05 32.17 -11.46
N LYS A 64 -0.25 32.00 -10.40
CA LYS A 64 1.21 31.89 -10.52
C LYS A 64 1.65 30.75 -11.45
N MET A 65 1.03 29.58 -11.32
CA MET A 65 1.32 28.42 -12.17
C MET A 65 0.96 28.72 -13.63
N MET A 66 -0.15 29.42 -13.87
CA MET A 66 -0.52 29.85 -15.21
C MET A 66 0.41 30.91 -15.78
N GLU A 67 0.84 31.88 -14.99
CA GLU A 67 1.82 32.87 -15.43
C GLU A 67 3.15 32.20 -15.78
N ALA A 68 3.59 31.21 -14.98
CA ALA A 68 4.77 30.42 -15.27
C ALA A 68 4.63 29.65 -16.58
N LEU A 69 3.49 28.97 -16.81
CA LEU A 69 3.23 28.23 -18.05
C LEU A 69 3.13 29.16 -19.27
N LYS A 70 2.55 30.35 -19.10
CA LYS A 70 2.47 31.38 -20.15
C LYS A 70 3.84 31.78 -20.68
N SER A 71 4.84 31.89 -19.80
CA SER A 71 6.19 32.33 -20.18
C SER A 71 6.91 31.37 -21.14
N GLY A 72 6.48 30.11 -21.18
CA GLY A 72 7.05 29.06 -22.03
C GLY A 72 6.19 28.65 -23.22
N MET A 73 5.04 29.31 -23.46
CA MET A 73 4.05 28.87 -24.45
C MET A 73 3.61 29.98 -25.42
N ASN A 74 3.26 29.61 -26.64
CA ASN A 74 2.63 30.54 -27.57
C ASN A 74 1.20 30.95 -27.11
N ALA A 75 0.70 32.08 -27.59
CA ALA A 75 -0.58 32.64 -27.14
C ALA A 75 -1.79 31.73 -27.40
N ALA A 76 -1.82 30.99 -28.51
CA ALA A 76 -2.92 30.08 -28.85
C ALA A 76 -2.90 28.83 -27.97
N ALA A 77 -1.72 28.26 -27.73
CA ALA A 77 -1.52 27.12 -26.84
C ALA A 77 -1.88 27.49 -25.39
N PHE A 78 -1.47 28.68 -24.93
CA PHE A 78 -1.82 29.19 -23.61
C PHE A 78 -3.34 29.42 -23.45
N GLN A 79 -4.01 30.01 -24.44
CA GLN A 79 -5.46 30.19 -24.41
C GLN A 79 -6.23 28.87 -24.35
N GLN A 80 -5.77 27.84 -25.05
CA GLN A 80 -6.40 26.52 -24.96
C GLN A 80 -6.13 25.87 -23.60
N LEU A 81 -4.91 25.96 -23.08
CA LEU A 81 -4.58 25.48 -21.74
C LEU A 81 -5.47 26.15 -20.69
N GLU A 82 -5.68 27.47 -20.77
CA GLU A 82 -6.62 28.19 -19.90
C GLU A 82 -8.05 27.64 -19.99
N LYS A 83 -8.52 27.30 -21.20
CA LYS A 83 -9.85 26.68 -21.39
C LYS A 83 -9.91 25.30 -20.74
N ILE A 84 -8.91 24.45 -20.98
CA ILE A 84 -8.85 23.09 -20.41
C ILE A 84 -8.78 23.14 -18.89
N MET A 85 -8.02 24.07 -18.30
CA MET A 85 -7.98 24.15 -16.83
C MET A 85 -9.30 24.63 -16.21
N LYS A 86 -10.03 25.51 -16.90
CA LYS A 86 -11.36 25.98 -16.46
C LYS A 86 -12.43 24.91 -16.67
N ASP A 87 -12.34 24.18 -17.77
CA ASP A 87 -13.22 23.08 -18.15
C ASP A 87 -12.39 21.92 -18.70
N PRO A 88 -11.99 20.97 -17.84
CA PRO A 88 -11.16 19.83 -18.25
C PRO A 88 -11.79 18.95 -19.34
N SER A 89 -13.11 19.03 -19.55
CA SER A 89 -13.77 18.28 -20.62
C SER A 89 -13.33 18.71 -22.02
N GLN A 90 -12.83 19.95 -22.17
CA GLN A 90 -12.28 20.48 -23.42
C GLN A 90 -10.98 19.78 -23.86
N SER A 91 -10.40 18.92 -23.02
CA SER A 91 -9.23 18.12 -23.40
C SER A 91 -9.56 16.94 -24.32
N GLY A 92 -10.85 16.58 -24.44
CA GLY A 92 -11.28 15.35 -25.12
C GLY A 92 -11.10 14.08 -24.28
N ILE A 93 -10.62 14.19 -23.03
CA ILE A 93 -10.54 13.10 -22.05
C ILE A 93 -11.68 13.25 -21.02
N ASP A 94 -12.33 12.13 -20.67
CA ASP A 94 -13.35 12.07 -19.62
C ASP A 94 -12.68 11.98 -18.24
N ILE A 95 -12.33 13.14 -17.66
CA ILE A 95 -11.66 13.22 -16.35
C ILE A 95 -12.54 12.76 -15.15
N LYS A 96 -13.84 12.57 -15.39
CA LYS A 96 -14.77 12.04 -14.38
C LYS A 96 -14.75 10.52 -14.34
N ALA A 97 -14.35 9.88 -15.43
CA ALA A 97 -14.09 8.46 -15.45
C ALA A 97 -12.74 8.16 -14.77
N PRO A 98 -12.60 7.02 -14.08
CA PRO A 98 -11.31 6.59 -13.56
C PRO A 98 -10.28 6.43 -14.67
N VAL A 99 -9.04 6.85 -14.39
CA VAL A 99 -7.88 6.44 -15.20
C VAL A 99 -7.37 5.12 -14.66
N PHE A 100 -7.15 4.14 -15.52
CA PHE A 100 -6.57 2.87 -15.10
C PHE A 100 -5.08 2.82 -15.43
N VAL A 101 -4.29 2.31 -14.49
CA VAL A 101 -2.87 1.99 -14.67
C VAL A 101 -2.73 0.49 -14.56
N PHE A 102 -2.03 -0.16 -15.49
CA PHE A 102 -1.88 -1.60 -15.46
C PHE A 102 -0.49 -2.06 -15.91
N THR A 103 -0.13 -3.27 -15.45
CA THR A 103 1.00 -4.04 -15.95
C THR A 103 0.50 -5.39 -16.43
N SER A 104 1.07 -5.92 -17.50
CA SER A 104 0.75 -7.27 -17.99
C SER A 104 1.99 -7.92 -18.58
N LYS A 105 1.98 -9.24 -18.76
CA LYS A 105 3.11 -9.94 -19.43
C LYS A 105 3.29 -9.50 -20.88
N THR A 106 2.23 -8.95 -21.48
CA THR A 106 2.21 -8.40 -22.83
C THR A 106 2.89 -7.02 -22.90
N PHE A 107 3.03 -6.30 -21.78
CA PHE A 107 3.67 -4.98 -21.71
C PHE A 107 4.93 -4.99 -20.83
N ILE A 108 6.06 -4.58 -21.41
CA ILE A 108 7.33 -4.48 -20.67
C ILE A 108 7.29 -3.30 -19.66
N THR A 109 6.47 -2.28 -19.93
CA THR A 109 6.33 -1.06 -19.14
C THR A 109 4.87 -0.87 -18.69
N PRO A 110 4.62 -0.22 -17.54
CA PRO A 110 3.26 0.14 -17.15
C PRO A 110 2.55 0.96 -18.25
N ALA A 111 1.26 0.71 -18.43
CA ALA A 111 0.41 1.46 -19.35
C ALA A 111 -0.73 2.13 -18.58
N MET A 112 -1.16 3.29 -19.07
CA MET A 112 -2.31 4.02 -18.54
C MET A 112 -3.39 4.09 -19.61
N VAL A 113 -4.64 3.87 -19.24
CA VAL A 113 -5.79 4.05 -20.13
C VAL A 113 -6.77 5.05 -19.56
N ALA A 114 -7.13 6.03 -20.38
CA ALA A 114 -8.14 7.04 -20.09
C ALA A 114 -9.28 6.93 -21.11
N LYS A 115 -10.48 7.26 -20.68
CA LYS A 115 -11.65 7.30 -21.55
C LYS A 115 -11.64 8.57 -22.39
N VAL A 116 -11.86 8.42 -23.69
CA VAL A 116 -12.02 9.55 -24.61
C VAL A 116 -13.48 10.01 -24.57
N SER A 117 -13.69 11.29 -24.26
CA SER A 117 -15.01 11.92 -24.26
C SER A 117 -15.36 12.51 -25.64
N ASN A 118 -14.38 13.11 -26.30
CA ASN A 118 -14.49 13.67 -27.64
C ASN A 118 -13.15 13.57 -28.38
N ILE A 119 -13.15 12.84 -29.49
CA ILE A 119 -11.95 12.59 -30.30
C ILE A 119 -11.43 13.86 -31.00
N ASP A 120 -12.32 14.77 -31.40
CA ASP A 120 -11.95 15.99 -32.10
C ASP A 120 -11.28 16.98 -31.13
N ASP A 121 -11.80 17.08 -29.90
CA ASP A 121 -11.20 17.90 -28.84
C ASP A 121 -9.84 17.35 -28.41
N LEU A 122 -9.69 16.01 -28.36
CA LEU A 122 -8.42 15.36 -28.08
C LEU A 122 -7.40 15.65 -29.19
N ARG A 123 -7.79 15.50 -30.46
CA ARG A 123 -6.94 15.85 -31.62
C ARG A 123 -6.50 17.31 -31.56
N ALA A 124 -7.45 18.24 -31.34
CA ALA A 124 -7.14 19.65 -31.24
C ALA A 124 -6.17 19.96 -30.10
N SER A 125 -6.32 19.29 -28.95
CA SER A 125 -5.41 19.40 -27.81
C SER A 125 -4.00 18.90 -28.15
N LEU A 126 -3.89 17.74 -28.78
CA LEU A 126 -2.61 17.15 -29.19
C LEU A 126 -1.92 17.96 -30.30
N ASP A 127 -2.66 18.50 -31.27
CA ASP A 127 -2.11 19.36 -32.32
C ASP A 127 -1.47 20.63 -31.75
N LEU A 128 -2.05 21.18 -30.67
CA LEU A 128 -1.46 22.30 -29.95
C LEU A 128 -0.19 21.88 -29.21
N MET A 129 -0.21 20.73 -28.54
CA MET A 129 0.99 20.17 -27.90
C MET A 129 2.11 19.92 -28.92
N ALA A 130 1.78 19.49 -30.14
CA ALA A 130 2.76 19.31 -31.22
C ALA A 130 3.36 20.63 -31.69
N LYS A 131 2.57 21.70 -31.79
CA LYS A 131 3.06 23.06 -32.12
C LYS A 131 4.02 23.61 -31.06
N GLU A 132 3.83 23.22 -29.80
CA GLU A 132 4.74 23.57 -28.69
C GLU A 132 5.93 22.61 -28.54
N GLY A 133 6.07 21.60 -29.43
CA GLY A 133 7.16 20.62 -29.36
C GLY A 133 7.06 19.65 -28.18
N ILE A 134 5.88 19.50 -27.57
CA ILE A 134 5.64 18.57 -26.45
C ILE A 134 5.44 17.15 -26.96
N CYS A 135 4.84 17.00 -28.14
CA CYS A 135 4.67 15.73 -28.83
C CYS A 135 4.92 15.85 -30.34
N GLN A 136 5.00 14.72 -31.03
CA GLN A 136 5.04 14.69 -32.49
C GLN A 136 3.64 14.94 -33.08
N PRO A 137 3.54 15.36 -34.36
CA PRO A 137 2.26 15.41 -35.06
C PRO A 137 1.51 14.07 -34.99
N ILE A 138 0.19 14.14 -34.94
CA ILE A 138 -0.66 12.95 -34.93
C ILE A 138 -0.49 12.21 -36.26
N ALA A 139 -0.21 10.92 -36.17
CA ALA A 139 -0.20 10.00 -37.29
C ALA A 139 -1.40 9.03 -37.19
N GLU A 140 -1.86 8.53 -38.33
CA GLU A 140 -2.98 7.60 -38.43
C GLU A 140 -2.56 6.29 -39.12
N GLU A 141 -2.95 5.16 -38.55
CA GLU A 141 -2.70 3.82 -39.09
C GLU A 141 -3.81 2.86 -38.62
N ASP A 142 -4.39 2.06 -39.53
CA ASP A 142 -5.36 0.99 -39.24
C ASP A 142 -6.58 1.36 -38.36
N GLY A 143 -7.06 2.61 -38.48
CA GLY A 143 -8.20 3.14 -37.73
C GLY A 143 -7.84 3.72 -36.36
N TYR A 144 -6.54 3.89 -36.09
CA TYR A 144 -6.00 4.46 -34.86
C TYR A 144 -5.17 5.69 -35.10
N SER A 145 -5.10 6.52 -34.08
CA SER A 145 -4.27 7.71 -34.06
C SER A 145 -3.17 7.52 -33.02
N PHE A 146 -1.97 7.97 -33.33
CA PHE A 146 -0.87 7.91 -32.39
C PHE A 146 0.02 9.16 -32.47
N THR A 147 0.68 9.44 -31.35
CA THR A 147 1.71 10.47 -31.24
C THR A 147 2.73 10.03 -30.20
N THR A 148 3.95 10.56 -30.29
CA THR A 148 5.01 10.33 -29.31
C THR A 148 5.28 11.61 -28.54
N LEU A 149 5.25 11.54 -27.22
CA LEU A 149 5.60 12.65 -26.34
C LEU A 149 7.11 12.65 -26.08
N GLN A 150 7.61 13.75 -25.53
CA GLN A 150 8.99 13.80 -25.04
C GLN A 150 9.33 12.61 -24.11
N LYS A 151 10.59 12.17 -24.13
CA LYS A 151 11.12 11.06 -23.30
C LYS A 151 10.55 9.66 -23.62
N ASN A 152 10.28 9.38 -24.90
CA ASN A 152 9.91 8.04 -25.40
C ASN A 152 8.55 7.52 -24.93
N SER A 153 7.60 8.41 -24.58
CA SER A 153 6.23 8.00 -24.28
C SER A 153 5.40 7.93 -25.57
N LEU A 154 4.64 6.85 -25.72
CA LEU A 154 3.75 6.62 -26.85
C LEU A 154 2.30 6.77 -26.38
N LEU A 155 1.54 7.60 -27.09
CA LEU A 155 0.09 7.71 -26.93
C LEU A 155 -0.58 7.13 -28.18
N VAL A 156 -1.44 6.11 -28.00
CA VAL A 156 -2.27 5.54 -29.06
C VAL A 156 -3.73 5.64 -28.64
N PHE A 157 -4.61 6.08 -29.53
CA PHE A 157 -5.99 6.40 -29.17
C PHE A 157 -6.99 6.19 -30.31
N ASN A 158 -8.26 6.01 -29.93
CA ASN A 158 -9.44 6.00 -30.81
C ASN A 158 -10.58 6.80 -30.17
N GLU A 159 -11.79 6.70 -30.73
CA GLU A 159 -12.99 7.38 -30.22
C GLU A 159 -13.42 6.98 -28.78
N ASN A 160 -12.91 5.86 -28.26
CA ASN A 160 -13.33 5.30 -26.97
C ASN A 160 -12.25 5.43 -25.88
N ALA A 161 -10.96 5.24 -26.23
CA ALA A 161 -9.87 5.13 -25.28
C ALA A 161 -8.57 5.76 -25.79
N ALA A 162 -7.78 6.28 -24.86
CA ALA A 162 -6.42 6.75 -25.08
C ALA A 162 -5.47 5.99 -24.14
N VAL A 163 -4.41 5.40 -24.69
CA VAL A 163 -3.45 4.58 -23.96
C VAL A 163 -2.07 5.20 -24.03
N LEU A 164 -1.50 5.48 -22.87
CA LEU A 164 -0.16 6.03 -22.70
C LEU A 164 0.78 4.96 -22.13
N THR A 165 1.93 4.77 -22.73
CA THR A 165 2.98 3.88 -22.22
C THR A 165 4.36 4.44 -22.54
N GLU A 166 5.41 3.91 -21.89
CA GLU A 166 6.80 4.19 -22.26
C GLU A 166 7.34 3.08 -23.16
N ALA A 167 8.05 3.43 -24.23
CA ALA A 167 8.66 2.46 -25.13
C ALA A 167 10.03 2.95 -25.62
N TYR A 168 11.09 2.21 -25.30
CA TYR A 168 12.46 2.66 -25.51
C TYR A 168 13.05 2.15 -26.83
N GLY A 169 13.35 3.08 -27.74
CA GLY A 169 13.91 2.76 -29.06
C GLY A 169 12.87 2.29 -30.07
N THR A 170 13.22 2.38 -31.35
CA THR A 170 12.26 2.22 -32.47
C THR A 170 11.54 0.88 -32.46
N SER A 171 12.23 -0.23 -32.21
CA SER A 171 11.62 -1.56 -32.20
C SER A 171 10.59 -1.74 -31.09
N GLN A 172 10.83 -1.20 -29.89
CA GLN A 172 9.85 -1.26 -28.81
C GLN A 172 8.65 -0.37 -29.11
N MET A 173 8.86 0.80 -29.73
CA MET A 173 7.76 1.68 -30.12
C MET A 173 6.84 1.02 -31.14
N ASP A 174 7.40 0.35 -32.16
CA ASP A 174 6.60 -0.33 -33.18
C ASP A 174 5.79 -1.50 -32.58
N VAL A 175 6.42 -2.30 -31.70
CA VAL A 175 5.73 -3.38 -30.98
C VAL A 175 4.63 -2.81 -30.08
N ALA A 176 4.93 -1.80 -29.27
CA ALA A 176 3.94 -1.17 -28.39
C ALA A 176 2.76 -0.59 -29.19
N LYS A 177 3.03 0.09 -30.30
CA LYS A 177 1.99 0.63 -31.20
C LYS A 177 1.08 -0.48 -31.73
N GLN A 178 1.65 -1.57 -32.26
CA GLN A 178 0.87 -2.70 -32.80
C GLN A 178 0.05 -3.40 -31.72
N THR A 179 0.65 -3.62 -30.55
CA THR A 179 -0.02 -4.24 -29.40
C THR A 179 -1.19 -3.39 -28.92
N ILE A 180 -1.00 -2.08 -28.72
CA ILE A 180 -2.07 -1.18 -28.27
C ILE A 180 -3.18 -1.09 -29.31
N SER A 181 -2.85 -0.97 -30.60
CA SER A 181 -3.85 -0.97 -31.69
C SER A 181 -4.71 -2.24 -31.71
N THR A 182 -4.14 -3.38 -31.30
CA THR A 182 -4.90 -4.64 -31.14
C THR A 182 -5.81 -4.57 -29.91
N LEU A 183 -5.32 -4.07 -28.78
CA LEU A 183 -6.12 -3.92 -27.56
C LEU A 183 -7.27 -2.92 -27.72
N LEU A 184 -7.10 -1.88 -28.52
CA LEU A 184 -8.16 -0.93 -28.85
C LEU A 184 -9.30 -1.56 -29.68
N LYS A 185 -9.08 -2.73 -30.33
CA LYS A 185 -10.10 -3.55 -31.00
C LYS A 185 -10.74 -4.59 -30.08
N GLN A 186 -10.26 -4.71 -28.85
CA GLN A 186 -10.60 -5.83 -27.99
C GLN A 186 -12.04 -5.77 -27.50
N THR A 187 -12.65 -6.95 -27.36
CA THR A 187 -13.98 -7.14 -26.79
C THR A 187 -13.90 -7.49 -25.31
N GLU A 188 -15.03 -7.38 -24.61
CA GLU A 188 -15.16 -7.78 -23.20
C GLU A 188 -14.58 -9.18 -22.94
N GLU A 189 -14.81 -10.12 -23.86
CA GLU A 189 -14.40 -11.53 -23.74
C GLU A 189 -12.89 -11.74 -23.59
N ASN A 190 -12.07 -10.88 -24.20
CA ASN A 190 -10.61 -11.00 -24.17
C ASN A 190 -9.97 -10.00 -23.18
N SER A 191 -10.80 -9.26 -22.45
CA SER A 191 -10.37 -8.19 -21.57
C SER A 191 -10.28 -8.59 -20.11
N ILE A 192 -9.77 -7.65 -19.31
CA ILE A 192 -9.70 -7.73 -17.85
C ILE A 192 -11.03 -8.04 -17.17
N MET A 193 -12.16 -7.84 -17.86
CA MET A 193 -13.51 -8.12 -17.33
C MET A 193 -13.72 -9.56 -16.89
N LYS A 194 -12.88 -10.52 -17.34
CA LYS A 194 -12.90 -11.91 -16.85
C LYS A 194 -12.09 -12.15 -15.57
N ASN A 195 -11.19 -11.24 -15.19
CA ASN A 195 -10.29 -11.40 -14.07
C ASN A 195 -11.02 -11.26 -12.72
N SER A 196 -10.84 -12.24 -11.83
CA SER A 196 -11.48 -12.30 -10.50
C SER A 196 -11.08 -11.11 -9.62
N GLY A 197 -9.80 -10.72 -9.66
CA GLY A 197 -9.23 -9.62 -8.90
C GLY A 197 -9.75 -8.27 -9.36
N PHE A 198 -9.87 -8.08 -10.67
CA PHE A 198 -10.48 -6.87 -11.21
C PHE A 198 -11.94 -6.72 -10.80
N LYS A 199 -12.74 -7.80 -10.86
CA LYS A 199 -14.14 -7.78 -10.38
C LYS A 199 -14.24 -7.43 -8.89
N LYS A 200 -13.32 -7.98 -8.06
CA LYS A 200 -13.23 -7.62 -6.63
C LYS A 200 -12.83 -6.16 -6.45
N MET A 201 -11.86 -5.67 -7.23
CA MET A 201 -11.39 -4.28 -7.20
C MET A 201 -12.50 -3.29 -7.54
N GLN A 202 -13.37 -3.60 -8.50
CA GLN A 202 -14.50 -2.74 -8.88
C GLN A 202 -15.51 -2.49 -7.76
N ASN A 203 -15.56 -3.37 -6.74
CA ASN A 203 -16.41 -3.19 -5.56
C ASN A 203 -15.77 -2.30 -4.48
N GLN A 204 -14.48 -1.95 -4.63
CA GLN A 204 -13.77 -1.08 -3.71
C GLN A 204 -14.19 0.38 -3.91
N LYS A 205 -14.13 1.17 -2.84
CA LYS A 205 -14.60 2.57 -2.81
C LYS A 205 -13.54 3.53 -2.29
N GLY A 206 -12.31 3.40 -2.77
CA GLY A 206 -11.23 4.33 -2.47
C GLY A 206 -11.00 5.40 -3.52
N ASP A 207 -10.14 6.36 -3.17
CA ASP A 207 -9.61 7.34 -4.12
C ASP A 207 -8.76 6.67 -5.20
N ILE A 208 -8.03 5.62 -4.80
CA ILE A 208 -7.34 4.70 -5.68
C ILE A 208 -7.73 3.29 -5.27
N ASN A 209 -8.24 2.48 -6.21
CA ASN A 209 -8.49 1.06 -5.98
C ASN A 209 -7.51 0.23 -6.79
N PHE A 210 -7.05 -0.89 -6.26
CA PHE A 210 -6.10 -1.74 -6.98
C PHE A 210 -6.35 -3.22 -6.75
N PHE A 211 -5.87 -4.02 -7.69
CA PHE A 211 -5.51 -5.41 -7.44
C PHE A 211 -4.13 -5.68 -8.03
N ALA A 212 -3.42 -6.64 -7.44
CA ALA A 212 -2.14 -7.12 -7.96
C ALA A 212 -1.92 -8.58 -7.57
N SER A 213 -1.40 -9.38 -8.49
CA SER A 213 -0.73 -10.63 -8.14
C SER A 213 0.56 -10.31 -7.38
N MET A 214 0.92 -11.12 -6.39
CA MET A 214 2.21 -10.96 -5.71
C MET A 214 3.41 -11.17 -6.63
N ASP A 215 3.24 -11.84 -7.78
CA ASP A 215 4.27 -11.91 -8.83
C ASP A 215 4.56 -10.55 -9.47
N ALA A 216 3.58 -9.63 -9.47
CA ALA A 216 3.75 -8.27 -9.98
C ALA A 216 4.44 -7.35 -8.95
N VAL A 217 4.52 -7.76 -7.69
CA VAL A 217 5.15 -6.98 -6.62
C VAL A 217 6.67 -7.09 -6.75
N PRO A 218 7.42 -5.97 -6.79
CA PRO A 218 8.87 -6.01 -6.86
C PRO A 218 9.49 -6.87 -5.76
N LYS A 219 10.53 -7.65 -6.11
CA LYS A 219 11.14 -8.66 -5.22
C LYS A 219 11.55 -8.11 -3.85
N ILE A 220 12.05 -6.88 -3.80
CA ILE A 220 12.46 -6.24 -2.54
C ILE A 220 11.30 -6.11 -1.56
N TYR A 221 10.08 -5.90 -2.06
CA TYR A 221 8.88 -5.79 -1.23
C TYR A 221 8.26 -7.17 -0.96
N SER A 222 8.21 -8.06 -1.97
CA SER A 222 7.65 -9.41 -1.76
C SER A 222 8.50 -10.25 -0.79
N GLN A 223 9.82 -10.04 -0.74
CA GLN A 223 10.69 -10.63 0.28
C GLN A 223 10.35 -10.17 1.70
N GLN A 224 9.97 -8.91 1.89
CA GLN A 224 9.57 -8.42 3.22
C GLN A 224 8.21 -8.96 3.62
N ILE A 225 7.27 -9.03 2.67
CA ILE A 225 5.94 -9.63 2.88
C ILE A 225 6.09 -11.12 3.27
N SER A 226 6.95 -11.86 2.57
CA SER A 226 7.15 -13.29 2.83
C SER A 226 7.69 -13.60 4.23
N MET A 227 8.38 -12.66 4.88
CA MET A 227 8.87 -12.84 6.26
C MET A 227 7.73 -13.04 7.26
N GLY A 228 6.53 -12.54 6.99
CA GLY A 228 5.36 -12.71 7.85
C GLY A 228 4.49 -13.93 7.51
N LEU A 229 4.79 -14.63 6.41
CA LEU A 229 3.94 -15.67 5.85
C LEU A 229 4.48 -17.08 6.12
N SER A 230 3.61 -18.08 5.99
CA SER A 230 4.02 -19.49 6.00
C SER A 230 4.81 -19.84 4.74
N SER A 231 5.85 -20.67 4.88
CA SER A 231 6.58 -21.23 3.73
C SER A 231 5.74 -22.18 2.87
N GLN A 232 4.55 -22.56 3.36
CA GLN A 232 3.64 -23.43 2.62
C GLN A 232 2.83 -22.66 1.57
N LEU A 233 2.85 -21.32 1.62
CA LEU A 233 2.18 -20.48 0.64
C LEU A 233 3.06 -20.33 -0.61
N ASP A 234 2.49 -20.66 -1.76
CA ASP A 234 3.02 -20.19 -3.03
C ASP A 234 2.54 -18.76 -3.26
N LEU A 235 3.45 -17.80 -3.16
CA LEU A 235 3.12 -16.39 -3.37
C LEU A 235 2.65 -16.09 -4.78
N SER A 236 3.05 -16.88 -5.79
CA SER A 236 2.60 -16.66 -7.17
C SER A 236 1.08 -16.86 -7.33
N GLU A 237 0.48 -17.63 -6.43
CA GLU A 237 -0.97 -17.86 -6.39
C GLU A 237 -1.72 -16.84 -5.52
N VAL A 238 -1.02 -15.91 -4.85
CA VAL A 238 -1.62 -14.92 -3.97
C VAL A 238 -1.92 -13.62 -4.73
N MET A 239 -3.15 -13.15 -4.56
CA MET A 239 -3.62 -11.87 -5.07
C MET A 239 -3.89 -10.92 -3.90
N ALA A 240 -3.55 -9.65 -4.07
CA ALA A 240 -3.97 -8.57 -3.19
C ALA A 240 -5.01 -7.70 -3.91
N VAL A 241 -6.08 -7.36 -3.21
CA VAL A 241 -7.06 -6.36 -3.64
C VAL A 241 -7.22 -5.33 -2.52
N GLY A 242 -7.34 -4.07 -2.88
CA GLY A 242 -7.30 -3.02 -1.88
C GLY A 242 -7.68 -1.66 -2.40
N ASN A 243 -7.58 -0.70 -1.50
CA ASN A 243 -7.84 0.70 -1.79
C ASN A 243 -6.95 1.62 -0.94
N LEU A 244 -6.67 2.81 -1.48
CA LEU A 244 -6.00 3.91 -0.79
C LEU A 244 -6.96 5.08 -0.69
N ASN A 245 -7.05 5.65 0.51
CA ASN A 245 -7.94 6.75 0.85
C ASN A 245 -7.18 7.90 1.52
N PHE A 246 -7.51 9.12 1.11
CA PHE A 246 -7.12 10.35 1.77
C PHE A 246 -8.33 10.93 2.50
N GLU A 247 -8.30 10.84 3.82
CA GLU A 247 -9.34 11.33 4.72
C GLU A 247 -8.82 12.51 5.54
N LYS A 248 -9.66 13.08 6.40
CA LYS A 248 -9.22 14.15 7.30
C LYS A 248 -8.19 13.61 8.30
N GLY A 249 -6.97 14.14 8.21
CA GLY A 249 -5.83 13.71 9.03
C GLY A 249 -5.42 12.25 8.90
N LYS A 250 -5.89 11.50 7.89
CA LYS A 250 -5.59 10.06 7.75
C LYS A 250 -5.35 9.69 6.29
N ILE A 251 -4.26 8.97 6.03
CA ILE A 251 -4.00 8.29 4.76
C ILE A 251 -4.11 6.80 5.06
N ALA A 252 -5.07 6.11 4.45
CA ALA A 252 -5.37 4.71 4.79
C ALA A 252 -5.23 3.81 3.56
N LEU A 253 -4.41 2.76 3.70
CA LEU A 253 -4.23 1.69 2.73
C LEU A 253 -4.88 0.43 3.29
N GLN A 254 -5.97 -0.02 2.65
CA GLN A 254 -6.66 -1.27 3.00
C GLN A 254 -6.30 -2.36 2.00
N ILE A 255 -5.97 -3.55 2.51
CA ILE A 255 -5.59 -4.70 1.69
C ILE A 255 -6.28 -5.96 2.21
N GLU A 256 -6.85 -6.71 1.27
CA GLU A 256 -7.32 -8.08 1.43
C GLU A 256 -6.50 -8.99 0.51
N THR A 257 -6.00 -10.09 1.05
CA THR A 257 -5.30 -11.13 0.28
C THR A 257 -6.20 -12.34 0.07
N TYR A 258 -6.20 -12.90 -1.13
CA TYR A 258 -6.95 -14.12 -1.45
C TYR A 258 -6.22 -14.93 -2.53
N SER A 259 -6.71 -16.15 -2.79
CA SER A 259 -6.25 -16.94 -3.94
C SER A 259 -7.44 -17.52 -4.70
N ASP A 260 -7.29 -17.69 -6.01
CA ASP A 260 -8.22 -18.49 -6.82
C ASP A 260 -7.93 -20.00 -6.67
N ASN A 261 -6.75 -20.38 -6.14
CA ASN A 261 -6.45 -21.75 -5.74
C ASN A 261 -7.05 -22.02 -4.35
N ALA A 262 -7.93 -23.02 -4.26
CA ALA A 262 -8.67 -23.33 -3.03
C ALA A 262 -7.76 -23.77 -1.86
N GLU A 263 -6.65 -24.45 -2.13
CA GLU A 263 -5.70 -24.88 -1.08
C GLU A 263 -4.93 -23.68 -0.52
N THR A 264 -4.43 -22.82 -1.40
CA THR A 264 -3.71 -21.59 -1.02
C THR A 264 -4.64 -20.60 -0.29
N ASP A 265 -5.88 -20.45 -0.75
CA ASP A 265 -6.90 -19.64 -0.07
C ASP A 265 -7.25 -20.17 1.32
N ALA A 266 -7.34 -21.51 1.48
CA ALA A 266 -7.54 -22.13 2.78
C ALA A 266 -6.36 -21.89 3.74
N LEU A 267 -5.12 -21.91 3.23
CA LEU A 267 -3.93 -21.59 4.01
C LEU A 267 -3.90 -20.13 4.47
N LEU A 268 -4.28 -19.18 3.60
CA LEU A 268 -4.41 -17.76 3.95
C LEU A 268 -5.45 -17.56 5.06
N LYS A 269 -6.63 -18.16 4.93
CA LYS A 269 -7.69 -18.11 5.95
C LYS A 269 -7.26 -18.72 7.27
N LYS A 270 -6.54 -19.85 7.23
CA LYS A 270 -5.98 -20.49 8.43
C LYS A 270 -4.99 -19.57 9.16
N GLN A 271 -4.16 -18.83 8.44
CA GLN A 271 -3.24 -17.85 9.03
C GLN A 271 -4.00 -16.71 9.72
N ALA A 272 -5.00 -16.14 9.04
CA ALA A 272 -5.82 -15.06 9.61
C ALA A 272 -6.56 -15.50 10.89
N GLN A 273 -6.95 -16.77 10.99
CA GLN A 273 -7.68 -17.34 12.14
C GLN A 273 -6.79 -17.76 13.32
N ALA A 274 -5.46 -17.79 13.15
CA ALA A 274 -4.55 -18.19 14.23
C ALA A 274 -4.34 -17.09 15.28
N VAL A 275 -4.72 -15.86 14.95
CA VAL A 275 -4.80 -14.74 15.88
C VAL A 275 -6.25 -14.55 16.34
N LYS A 276 -6.41 -14.05 17.57
CA LYS A 276 -7.71 -13.75 18.18
C LYS A 276 -7.82 -12.27 18.49
N LYS A 277 -9.03 -11.85 18.85
CA LYS A 277 -9.32 -10.46 19.25
C LYS A 277 -8.48 -10.03 20.45
N LEU A 278 -8.00 -8.79 20.41
CA LEU A 278 -7.19 -8.16 21.46
C LEU A 278 -7.99 -7.91 22.73
N ASN A 279 -7.34 -8.13 23.88
CA ASN A 279 -7.85 -7.79 25.22
C ASN A 279 -7.31 -6.44 25.72
N THR A 280 -6.23 -5.94 25.14
CA THR A 280 -5.49 -4.72 25.53
C THR A 280 -4.90 -4.79 26.95
N THR A 281 -4.46 -5.97 27.38
CA THR A 281 -4.09 -6.27 28.78
C THR A 281 -2.93 -5.39 29.30
N PHE A 282 -1.93 -5.11 28.46
CA PHE A 282 -0.64 -4.57 28.89
C PHE A 282 -0.43 -3.08 28.65
N LEU A 283 -1.46 -2.33 28.22
CA LEU A 283 -1.30 -0.92 27.84
C LEU A 283 -0.72 -0.05 28.96
N GLN A 284 -1.01 -0.36 30.23
CA GLN A 284 -0.48 0.39 31.38
C GLN A 284 1.00 0.10 31.68
N ASN A 285 1.59 -0.93 31.06
CA ASN A 285 2.96 -1.37 31.31
C ASN A 285 4.00 -0.73 30.37
N PHE A 286 3.52 0.01 29.37
CA PHE A 286 4.37 0.68 28.39
C PHE A 286 4.32 2.19 28.60
N PRO A 287 5.47 2.89 28.69
CA PRO A 287 5.51 4.34 28.75
C PRO A 287 4.85 4.97 27.52
N GLU A 288 4.22 6.14 27.68
CA GLU A 288 3.66 6.92 26.56
C GLU A 288 4.69 7.22 25.46
N SER A 289 5.98 7.32 25.82
CA SER A 289 7.11 7.51 24.90
C SER A 289 7.57 6.23 24.19
N THR A 290 6.80 5.15 24.24
CA THR A 290 7.12 3.91 23.50
C THR A 290 7.16 4.24 21.99
N LEU A 291 8.30 3.95 21.35
CA LEU A 291 8.61 4.33 19.97
C LEU A 291 7.78 3.52 18.96
N ALA A 292 7.63 2.23 19.22
CA ALA A 292 6.77 1.35 18.46
C ALA A 292 6.15 0.30 19.38
N PHE A 293 4.89 -0.05 19.14
CA PHE A 293 4.12 -0.97 19.96
C PHE A 293 3.37 -1.96 19.08
N LEU A 294 3.55 -3.25 19.37
CA LEU A 294 2.87 -4.36 18.73
C LEU A 294 2.02 -5.06 19.78
N ASN A 295 0.74 -5.28 19.50
CA ASN A 295 -0.13 -6.13 20.29
C ASN A 295 -0.77 -7.19 19.40
N ILE A 296 -0.68 -8.45 19.82
CA ILE A 296 -1.21 -9.61 19.08
C ILE A 296 -2.08 -10.41 20.04
N GLY A 297 -3.33 -10.64 19.68
CA GLY A 297 -4.17 -11.60 20.39
C GLY A 297 -3.86 -13.00 19.89
N VAL A 298 -3.45 -13.91 20.77
CA VAL A 298 -3.00 -15.25 20.37
C VAL A 298 -3.74 -16.38 21.07
N ASN A 299 -3.95 -17.46 20.31
CA ASN A 299 -3.98 -18.81 20.87
C ASN A 299 -2.56 -19.38 20.74
N GLY A 300 -1.87 -19.60 21.85
CA GLY A 300 -0.45 -19.94 21.85
C GLY A 300 -0.08 -21.16 21.01
N ALA A 301 -0.94 -22.19 20.97
CA ALA A 301 -0.69 -23.39 20.16
C ALA A 301 -0.82 -23.10 18.66
N ALA A 302 -1.91 -22.45 18.25
CA ALA A 302 -2.11 -22.07 16.85
C ALA A 302 -1.04 -21.06 16.37
N PHE A 303 -0.67 -20.11 17.22
CA PHE A 303 0.38 -19.14 16.94
C PHE A 303 1.76 -19.80 16.81
N TYR A 304 2.08 -20.77 17.67
CA TYR A 304 3.32 -21.55 17.54
C TYR A 304 3.35 -22.34 16.22
N ASP A 305 2.25 -22.96 15.81
CA ASP A 305 2.17 -23.68 14.54
C ASP A 305 2.40 -22.75 13.34
N LEU A 306 1.96 -21.49 13.41
CA LEU A 306 2.30 -20.48 12.40
C LEU A 306 3.81 -20.19 12.37
N LEU A 307 4.41 -19.93 13.53
CA LEU A 307 5.85 -19.65 13.64
C LEU A 307 6.67 -20.83 13.12
N LEU A 308 6.29 -22.07 13.45
CA LEU A 308 7.01 -23.26 13.00
C LEU A 308 7.00 -23.42 11.46
N ASN A 309 5.95 -22.93 10.80
CA ASN A 309 5.86 -22.95 9.34
C ASN A 309 6.47 -21.70 8.67
N ASN A 310 6.92 -20.72 9.44
CA ASN A 310 7.60 -19.53 8.92
C ASN A 310 9.09 -19.81 8.64
N GLU A 311 9.63 -19.28 7.54
CA GLU A 311 11.03 -19.51 7.15
C GLU A 311 12.02 -18.77 8.05
N GLU A 312 11.75 -17.51 8.39
CA GLU A 312 12.64 -16.70 9.23
C GLU A 312 12.73 -17.29 10.64
N PHE A 313 11.62 -17.78 11.18
CA PHE A 313 11.65 -18.51 12.45
C PHE A 313 12.51 -19.77 12.36
N ARG A 314 12.31 -20.63 11.36
CA ARG A 314 13.12 -21.87 11.20
C ARG A 314 14.58 -21.62 10.88
N ARG A 315 14.92 -20.48 10.27
CA ARG A 315 16.31 -20.06 10.04
C ARG A 315 17.02 -19.75 11.35
N ASN A 316 16.30 -19.16 12.32
CA ASN A 316 16.88 -18.72 13.60
C ASN A 316 16.68 -19.73 14.75
N VAL A 317 15.66 -20.59 14.65
CA VAL A 317 15.28 -21.59 15.66
C VAL A 317 15.31 -22.98 15.02
N SER A 318 16.32 -23.78 15.38
CA SER A 318 16.43 -25.17 14.91
C SER A 318 15.26 -26.03 15.40
N LEU A 319 14.94 -27.12 14.70
CA LEU A 319 13.85 -28.03 15.07
C LEU A 319 13.95 -28.54 16.52
N ALA A 320 15.16 -28.85 16.98
CA ALA A 320 15.39 -29.27 18.38
C ALA A 320 15.03 -28.16 19.37
N LYS A 321 15.41 -26.89 19.08
CA LYS A 321 15.04 -25.75 19.92
C LYS A 321 13.53 -25.47 19.85
N ALA A 322 12.93 -25.64 18.68
CA ALA A 322 11.52 -25.41 18.43
C ALA A 322 10.65 -26.29 19.35
N GLU A 323 10.91 -27.61 19.39
CA GLU A 323 10.19 -28.52 20.29
C GLU A 323 10.32 -28.13 21.76
N GLU A 324 11.47 -27.63 22.20
CA GLU A 324 11.66 -27.21 23.59
C GLU A 324 10.90 -25.92 23.93
N VAL A 325 10.79 -24.97 22.99
CA VAL A 325 10.03 -23.72 23.20
C VAL A 325 8.53 -23.87 22.90
N LYS A 326 8.10 -24.98 22.30
CA LYS A 326 6.68 -25.24 22.00
C LYS A 326 5.79 -25.10 23.22
N SER A 327 6.20 -25.67 24.35
CA SER A 327 5.44 -25.60 25.60
C SER A 327 5.29 -24.17 26.12
N LEU A 328 6.31 -23.34 25.91
CA LEU A 328 6.31 -21.91 26.26
C LEU A 328 5.28 -21.17 25.43
N PHE A 329 5.36 -21.27 24.10
CA PHE A 329 4.40 -20.58 23.22
C PHE A 329 2.98 -21.10 23.40
N ALA A 330 2.79 -22.41 23.55
CA ALA A 330 1.47 -23.01 23.79
C ALA A 330 0.82 -22.55 25.11
N SER A 331 1.62 -22.04 26.06
CA SER A 331 1.10 -21.49 27.31
C SER A 331 0.49 -20.08 27.15
N PHE A 332 0.75 -19.39 26.03
CA PHE A 332 0.19 -18.07 25.78
C PHE A 332 -1.30 -18.14 25.45
N ASP A 333 -2.09 -17.30 26.09
CA ASP A 333 -3.53 -17.24 25.86
C ASP A 333 -4.10 -15.88 26.25
N GLY A 334 -4.08 -14.96 25.29
CA GLY A 334 -4.45 -13.57 25.52
C GLY A 334 -3.61 -12.68 24.62
N ASP A 335 -3.15 -11.57 25.18
CA ASP A 335 -2.30 -10.65 24.45
C ASP A 335 -0.83 -11.05 24.54
N ILE A 336 -0.09 -10.84 23.46
CA ILE A 336 1.36 -10.65 23.46
C ILE A 336 1.60 -9.20 23.04
N SER A 337 2.21 -8.42 23.92
CA SER A 337 2.52 -7.02 23.68
C SER A 337 4.04 -6.81 23.67
N ILE A 338 4.56 -6.15 22.64
CA ILE A 338 6.00 -5.84 22.50
C ILE A 338 6.14 -4.35 22.21
N GLY A 339 6.97 -3.67 22.99
CA GLY A 339 7.27 -2.25 22.83
C GLY A 339 8.75 -2.02 22.62
N LEU A 340 9.08 -1.25 21.58
CA LEU A 340 10.39 -0.65 21.39
C LEU A 340 10.45 0.63 22.24
N ILE A 341 11.28 0.62 23.28
CA ILE A 341 11.30 1.66 24.31
C ILE A 341 12.32 2.76 23.97
N ASN A 342 13.50 2.37 23.47
CA ASN A 342 14.58 3.32 23.19
C ASN A 342 15.53 2.79 22.10
N VAL A 343 16.15 3.71 21.37
CA VAL A 343 17.20 3.41 20.38
C VAL A 343 18.37 4.36 20.61
N THR A 344 19.58 3.79 20.67
CA THR A 344 20.84 4.55 20.79
C THR A 344 21.84 4.07 19.74
N MET A 345 22.90 4.85 19.48
CA MET A 345 23.89 4.47 18.46
C MET A 345 24.80 3.30 18.87
N ASN A 346 25.00 3.08 20.16
CA ASN A 346 26.08 2.25 20.68
C ASN A 346 25.60 0.95 21.35
N SER A 347 24.30 0.69 21.32
CA SER A 347 23.71 -0.45 22.04
C SER A 347 22.51 -0.99 21.28
N ALA A 348 22.18 -2.26 21.53
CA ALA A 348 20.97 -2.86 20.99
C ALA A 348 19.73 -2.04 21.39
N PRO A 349 18.71 -1.93 20.52
CA PRO A 349 17.46 -1.26 20.86
C PRO A 349 16.84 -1.84 22.14
N THR A 350 16.39 -0.98 23.05
CA THR A 350 15.75 -1.39 24.30
C THR A 350 14.32 -1.80 24.03
N PHE A 351 13.92 -3.00 24.47
CA PHE A 351 12.54 -3.48 24.33
C PHE A 351 11.94 -3.95 25.66
N ALA A 352 10.62 -3.96 25.72
CA ALA A 352 9.86 -4.69 26.73
C ALA A 352 8.80 -5.53 26.04
N ALA A 353 8.63 -6.77 26.49
CA ALA A 353 7.61 -7.69 26.00
C ALA A 353 6.84 -8.27 27.18
N TYR A 354 5.54 -8.44 27.00
CA TYR A 354 4.64 -9.07 27.96
C TYR A 354 3.73 -10.06 27.26
N ALA A 355 3.35 -11.12 27.97
CA ALA A 355 2.40 -12.10 27.45
C ALA A 355 1.49 -12.66 28.55
N ASP A 356 0.22 -12.86 28.20
CA ASP A 356 -0.74 -13.58 29.03
C ASP A 356 -0.40 -15.08 29.02
N ALA A 357 -0.10 -15.64 30.18
CA ALA A 357 0.43 -16.99 30.34
C ALA A 357 -0.45 -17.84 31.27
N LYS A 358 -0.73 -19.10 30.89
CA LYS A 358 -1.54 -20.01 31.71
C LYS A 358 -0.88 -20.44 33.02
N ASN A 359 0.45 -20.61 33.05
CA ASN A 359 1.25 -20.91 34.25
C ASN A 359 2.76 -20.76 33.98
N GLY A 360 3.58 -20.73 35.05
CA GLY A 360 5.04 -20.60 34.95
C GLY A 360 5.84 -21.88 34.79
N ASN A 361 5.17 -23.02 34.75
CA ASN A 361 5.83 -24.31 34.61
C ASN A 361 6.60 -24.43 33.29
N ALA A 362 6.12 -23.79 32.22
CA ALA A 362 6.79 -23.81 30.92
C ALA A 362 8.17 -23.14 30.94
N LEU A 363 8.33 -22.01 31.65
CA LEU A 363 9.63 -21.34 31.80
C LEU A 363 10.60 -22.15 32.66
N LYS A 364 10.10 -22.74 33.75
CA LYS A 364 10.92 -23.62 34.59
C LYS A 364 11.41 -24.84 33.79
N ALA A 365 10.52 -25.47 33.02
CA ALA A 365 10.88 -26.61 32.18
C ALA A 365 11.94 -26.23 31.12
N LEU A 366 11.79 -25.06 30.48
CA LEU A 366 12.78 -24.53 29.54
C LEU A 366 14.15 -24.35 30.21
N TYR A 367 14.17 -23.81 31.44
CA TYR A 367 15.40 -23.64 32.20
C TYR A 367 16.04 -24.98 32.62
N ASP A 368 15.24 -25.90 33.16
CA ASP A 368 15.71 -27.23 33.57
C ASP A 368 16.36 -27.98 32.38
N LYS A 369 15.83 -27.75 31.18
CA LYS A 369 16.32 -28.30 29.91
C LYS A 369 17.29 -27.38 29.16
N LYS A 370 17.86 -26.34 29.78
CA LYS A 370 18.72 -25.37 29.06
C LYS A 370 19.91 -25.99 28.33
N LYS A 371 20.39 -27.17 28.76
CA LYS A 371 21.45 -27.93 28.09
C LYS A 371 21.03 -28.46 26.71
N GLU A 372 19.75 -28.76 26.53
CA GLU A 372 19.17 -29.26 25.28
C GLU A 372 19.01 -28.15 24.24
N LEU A 373 18.99 -26.89 24.67
CA LEU A 373 18.95 -25.72 23.79
C LEU A 373 20.24 -25.52 22.98
N LYS A 374 21.34 -26.22 23.30
CA LYS A 374 22.62 -26.11 22.60
C LYS A 374 23.05 -24.64 22.41
N LEU A 375 23.09 -23.90 23.52
CA LEU A 375 23.47 -22.49 23.55
C LEU A 375 24.91 -22.31 23.03
N GLY A 376 25.20 -21.12 22.46
CA GLY A 376 26.50 -20.79 21.90
C GLY A 376 27.63 -20.74 22.94
N ARG A 377 28.87 -20.63 22.47
CA ARG A 377 30.04 -20.47 23.34
C ARG A 377 29.93 -19.11 24.06
N ASN A 378 29.94 -19.12 25.40
CA ASN A 378 29.70 -17.97 26.28
C ASN A 378 28.23 -17.51 26.39
N GLU A 379 27.29 -18.37 26.01
CA GLU A 379 25.87 -18.17 26.29
C GLU A 379 25.42 -19.05 27.45
N ASP A 380 24.63 -18.50 28.37
CA ASP A 380 23.99 -19.28 29.43
C ASP A 380 22.65 -18.65 29.84
N ILE A 381 21.77 -19.48 30.39
CA ILE A 381 20.58 -19.01 31.11
C ILE A 381 20.87 -19.16 32.59
N ILE A 382 20.85 -18.04 33.31
CA ILE A 382 21.14 -17.97 34.74
C ILE A 382 19.84 -17.66 35.48
N GLN A 383 19.56 -18.41 36.54
CA GLN A 383 18.44 -18.13 37.43
C GLN A 383 18.78 -16.94 38.34
N LEU A 384 17.91 -15.93 38.35
CA LEU A 384 18.02 -14.75 39.21
C LEU A 384 17.13 -14.86 40.46
N GLY A 385 15.99 -15.54 40.33
CA GLY A 385 15.01 -15.75 41.38
C GLY A 385 14.03 -16.88 41.04
N GLU A 386 12.96 -17.02 41.82
CA GLU A 386 11.90 -17.96 41.50
C GLU A 386 11.18 -17.51 40.23
N ASN A 387 11.23 -18.33 39.17
CA ASN A 387 10.68 -18.03 37.84
C ASN A 387 11.25 -16.77 37.15
N GLU A 388 12.43 -16.31 37.58
CA GLU A 388 13.13 -15.16 36.97
C GLU A 388 14.52 -15.58 36.49
N TYR A 389 14.82 -15.28 35.23
CA TYR A 389 16.01 -15.74 34.54
C TYR A 389 16.64 -14.62 33.72
N VAL A 390 17.93 -14.77 33.40
CA VAL A 390 18.62 -13.96 32.41
C VAL A 390 19.33 -14.86 31.43
N TYR A 391 19.05 -14.68 30.14
CA TYR A 391 19.90 -15.18 29.07
C TYR A 391 21.05 -14.19 28.90
N LYS A 392 22.28 -14.67 29.09
CA LYS A 392 23.50 -13.87 28.87
C LYS A 392 24.18 -14.32 27.60
N SER A 393 24.64 -13.35 26.80
CA SER A 393 25.57 -13.55 25.71
C SER A 393 26.66 -12.47 25.73
N ASN A 394 27.64 -12.57 24.83
CA ASN A 394 28.69 -11.55 24.69
C ASN A 394 28.15 -10.17 24.26
N THR A 395 27.00 -10.13 23.61
CA THR A 395 26.48 -8.93 22.97
C THR A 395 25.22 -8.40 23.64
N ASN A 396 24.43 -9.25 24.29
CA ASN A 396 23.14 -8.89 24.85
C ASN A 396 22.82 -9.70 26.11
N ASN A 397 22.13 -9.07 27.06
CA ASN A 397 21.45 -9.76 28.15
C ASN A 397 19.94 -9.64 27.92
N VAL A 398 19.20 -10.71 28.13
CA VAL A 398 17.73 -10.70 28.09
C VAL A 398 17.21 -11.25 29.41
N PHE A 399 16.59 -10.39 30.20
CA PHE A 399 15.87 -10.73 31.42
C PHE A 399 14.48 -11.20 31.05
N PHE A 400 14.08 -12.38 31.52
CA PHE A 400 12.75 -12.93 31.27
C PHE A 400 12.27 -13.73 32.46
N GLY A 401 10.96 -13.84 32.61
CA GLY A 401 10.39 -14.51 33.78
C GLY A 401 8.89 -14.34 33.88
N ILE A 402 8.36 -14.69 35.05
CA ILE A 402 6.95 -14.47 35.39
C ILE A 402 6.83 -13.64 36.65
N ARG A 403 6.02 -12.60 36.57
CA ARG A 403 5.62 -11.77 37.71
C ARG A 403 4.13 -11.49 37.60
N ASN A 404 3.40 -11.60 38.71
CA ASN A 404 1.94 -11.39 38.74
C ASN A 404 1.16 -12.24 37.70
N LYS A 405 1.61 -13.47 37.43
CA LYS A 405 1.06 -14.39 36.39
C LYS A 405 1.24 -13.90 34.95
N GLN A 406 2.02 -12.86 34.73
CA GLN A 406 2.34 -12.31 33.42
C GLN A 406 3.78 -12.70 33.07
N MET A 407 3.97 -13.22 31.86
CA MET A 407 5.31 -13.41 31.34
C MET A 407 5.88 -12.07 30.88
N TYR A 408 7.18 -11.88 31.06
CA TYR A 408 7.90 -10.71 30.57
C TYR A 408 9.23 -11.08 29.93
N ALA A 409 9.70 -10.21 29.03
CA ALA A 409 11.08 -10.20 28.55
C ALA A 409 11.56 -8.77 28.26
N THR A 410 12.82 -8.46 28.59
CA THR A 410 13.46 -7.17 28.29
C THR A 410 14.98 -7.32 28.27
N ASN A 411 15.67 -6.49 27.48
CA ASN A 411 17.13 -6.42 27.49
C ASN A 411 17.70 -5.32 28.40
N ASP A 412 16.86 -4.63 29.17
CA ASP A 412 17.28 -3.56 30.06
C ASP A 412 17.07 -3.92 31.53
N GLU A 413 18.13 -3.79 32.33
CA GLU A 413 18.12 -4.17 33.74
C GLU A 413 17.23 -3.23 34.59
N LEU A 414 17.15 -1.94 34.25
CA LEU A 414 16.33 -0.97 34.98
C LEU A 414 14.84 -1.22 34.72
N LEU A 415 14.48 -1.56 33.48
CA LEU A 415 13.14 -2.02 33.12
C LEU A 415 12.80 -3.32 33.83
N TYR A 416 13.70 -4.32 33.84
CA TYR A 416 13.49 -5.57 34.57
C TYR A 416 13.18 -5.34 36.06
N LYS A 417 13.92 -4.47 36.74
CA LYS A 417 13.69 -4.13 38.16
C LYS A 417 12.31 -3.52 38.42
N ASN A 418 11.70 -2.90 37.40
CA ASN A 418 10.38 -2.27 37.49
C ASN A 418 9.30 -2.99 36.67
N ILE A 419 9.59 -4.14 36.08
CA ILE A 419 8.69 -4.81 35.15
C ILE A 419 7.40 -5.25 35.84
N SER A 420 6.30 -5.23 35.07
CA SER A 420 4.93 -5.54 35.53
C SER A 420 4.33 -4.53 36.53
N LYS A 421 5.00 -3.42 36.83
CA LYS A 421 4.38 -2.28 37.50
C LYS A 421 3.70 -1.37 36.47
N PRO A 422 2.54 -0.77 36.78
CA PRO A 422 1.98 0.30 35.96
C PRO A 422 2.97 1.46 35.87
N VAL A 423 3.02 2.11 34.71
CA VAL A 423 3.81 3.33 34.48
C VAL A 423 2.88 4.53 34.62
N ASP A 424 3.34 5.61 35.25
CA ASP A 424 2.50 6.80 35.54
C ASP A 424 1.90 7.42 34.28
N LYS A 425 2.73 7.63 33.24
CA LYS A 425 2.32 8.04 31.89
C LYS A 425 2.49 6.87 30.95
N SER A 426 1.39 6.21 30.62
CA SER A 426 1.40 4.98 29.84
C SER A 426 0.62 5.13 28.54
N ILE A 427 0.87 4.22 27.59
CA ILE A 427 0.15 4.21 26.31
C ILE A 427 -1.36 3.96 26.45
N LYS A 428 -1.87 3.55 27.62
CA LYS A 428 -3.32 3.35 27.84
C LYS A 428 -4.15 4.60 27.53
N ASP A 429 -3.53 5.78 27.66
CA ASP A 429 -4.15 7.09 27.45
C ASP A 429 -3.84 7.66 26.05
N ALA A 430 -3.12 6.91 25.20
CA ALA A 430 -2.74 7.36 23.87
C ALA A 430 -3.93 7.39 22.90
N GLY A 431 -3.91 8.35 21.97
CA GLY A 431 -5.04 8.60 21.07
C GLY A 431 -5.39 7.45 20.11
N TYR A 432 -4.46 6.53 19.84
CA TYR A 432 -4.66 5.36 18.96
C TYR A 432 -5.30 4.17 19.69
N VAL A 433 -5.43 4.19 21.03
CA VAL A 433 -5.95 3.04 21.79
C VAL A 433 -7.40 2.72 21.41
N SER A 434 -8.20 3.71 21.05
CA SER A 434 -9.57 3.49 20.56
C SER A 434 -9.62 2.58 19.32
N ASP A 435 -8.58 2.66 18.49
CA ASP A 435 -8.53 2.01 17.18
C ASP A 435 -8.14 0.52 17.30
N MET A 436 -7.59 0.11 18.45
CA MET A 436 -7.33 -1.29 18.80
C MET A 436 -8.62 -2.10 19.01
N LYS A 437 -9.75 -1.44 19.29
CA LYS A 437 -10.99 -2.12 19.64
C LYS A 437 -11.48 -2.97 18.47
N GLY A 438 -11.65 -4.27 18.70
CA GLY A 438 -12.16 -5.19 17.67
C GLY A 438 -11.08 -5.77 16.75
N LYS A 439 -9.81 -5.38 16.91
CA LYS A 439 -8.70 -5.87 16.10
C LYS A 439 -8.11 -7.15 16.68
N ASN A 440 -7.41 -7.91 15.85
CA ASN A 440 -6.67 -9.11 16.26
C ASN A 440 -5.17 -8.84 16.42
N VAL A 441 -4.63 -7.99 15.54
CA VAL A 441 -3.25 -7.49 15.57
C VAL A 441 -3.29 -5.98 15.45
N PHE A 442 -2.49 -5.29 16.24
CA PHE A 442 -2.33 -3.84 16.15
C PHE A 442 -0.85 -3.48 16.33
N PHE A 443 -0.33 -2.72 15.39
CA PHE A 443 1.01 -2.18 15.40
C PHE A 443 0.94 -0.66 15.25
N VAL A 444 1.74 0.06 16.02
CA VAL A 444 1.81 1.52 15.93
C VAL A 444 3.23 2.00 16.13
N ILE A 445 3.61 3.03 15.38
CA ILE A 445 4.85 3.80 15.49
C ILE A 445 4.48 5.19 15.99
N ASN A 446 5.11 5.62 17.08
CA ASN A 446 4.92 6.95 17.67
C ASN A 446 5.97 7.92 17.11
N MET A 447 5.52 8.78 16.20
CA MET A 447 6.43 9.71 15.51
C MET A 447 6.93 10.81 16.44
N ASP A 448 6.11 11.30 17.37
CA ASP A 448 6.53 12.30 18.35
C ASP A 448 7.66 11.76 19.24
N ALA A 449 7.51 10.54 19.75
CA ALA A 449 8.54 9.91 20.56
C ALA A 449 9.85 9.65 19.78
N ILE A 450 9.75 9.26 18.51
CA ILE A 450 10.93 9.06 17.64
C ILE A 450 11.65 10.37 17.38
N LEU A 451 10.91 11.44 17.03
CA LEU A 451 11.50 12.75 16.74
C LEU A 451 12.12 13.39 17.99
N ASP A 452 11.69 12.95 19.18
CA ASP A 452 12.25 13.37 20.44
C ASP A 452 13.55 12.66 20.85
N LEU A 453 13.91 11.56 20.19
CA LEU A 453 15.13 10.82 20.49
C LEU A 453 16.37 11.69 20.32
N PRO A 454 17.34 11.62 21.26
CA PRO A 454 18.60 12.37 21.16
C PRO A 454 19.36 12.11 19.86
N VAL A 455 19.38 10.86 19.37
CA VAL A 455 20.05 10.50 18.13
C VAL A 455 19.40 11.16 16.90
N VAL A 456 18.07 11.27 16.89
CA VAL A 456 17.34 11.93 15.79
C VAL A 456 17.60 13.44 15.83
N LYS A 457 17.50 14.07 17.00
CA LYS A 457 17.82 15.49 17.18
C LYS A 457 19.26 15.82 16.76
N MET A 458 20.20 14.93 17.08
CA MET A 458 21.59 15.05 16.67
C MET A 458 21.74 14.99 15.15
N ILE A 459 21.18 13.97 14.48
CA ILE A 459 21.23 13.83 13.01
C ILE A 459 20.59 15.04 12.33
N THR A 460 19.44 15.52 12.82
CA THR A 460 18.78 16.72 12.29
C THR A 460 19.63 17.97 12.46
N GLY A 461 20.38 18.11 13.57
CA GLY A 461 21.29 19.24 13.80
C GLY A 461 22.51 19.27 12.87
N PHE A 462 23.02 18.10 12.45
CA PHE A 462 24.22 17.99 11.60
C PHE A 462 23.93 17.69 10.12
N GLY A 463 22.72 17.23 9.78
CA GLY A 463 22.38 16.71 8.45
C GLY A 463 22.07 17.77 7.38
N GLY A 464 22.12 19.06 7.70
CA GLY A 464 21.84 20.13 6.73
C GLY A 464 20.36 20.23 6.30
N GLU A 465 20.09 20.99 5.24
CA GLU A 465 18.73 21.35 4.81
C GLU A 465 17.87 20.15 4.39
N GLU A 466 18.47 19.12 3.80
CA GLU A 466 17.75 17.93 3.36
C GLU A 466 17.15 17.18 4.55
N TYR A 467 17.95 16.91 5.59
CA TYR A 467 17.46 16.28 6.82
C TYR A 467 16.45 17.14 7.58
N GLN A 468 16.63 18.47 7.57
CA GLN A 468 15.64 19.39 8.15
C GLN A 468 14.29 19.29 7.42
N THR A 469 14.32 19.07 6.10
CA THR A 469 13.11 18.87 5.28
C THR A 469 12.40 17.57 5.64
N TYR A 470 13.13 16.45 5.72
CA TYR A 470 12.54 15.17 6.16
C TYR A 470 12.03 15.21 7.60
N TYR A 471 12.73 15.90 8.50
CA TYR A 471 12.28 16.09 9.88
C TYR A 471 10.97 16.89 9.92
N LYS A 472 10.86 17.98 9.14
CA LYS A 472 9.62 18.75 9.03
C LYS A 472 8.46 17.91 8.50
N LEU A 473 8.68 17.08 7.47
CA LEU A 473 7.69 16.12 6.97
C LEU A 473 7.23 15.18 8.08
N ALA A 474 8.17 14.49 8.72
CA ALA A 474 7.90 13.54 9.78
C ALA A 474 7.16 14.18 10.96
N SER A 475 7.48 15.45 11.29
CA SER A 475 6.85 16.20 12.38
C SER A 475 5.37 16.49 12.19
N GLN A 476 4.83 16.34 10.98
CA GLN A 476 3.39 16.47 10.69
C GLN A 476 2.62 15.17 11.02
N ILE A 477 3.32 14.05 11.18
CA ILE A 477 2.74 12.74 11.46
C ILE A 477 2.66 12.57 12.98
N SER A 478 1.52 12.11 13.48
CA SER A 478 1.35 11.68 14.88
C SER A 478 1.76 10.22 15.03
N TYR A 479 1.11 9.35 14.25
CA TYR A 479 1.29 7.90 14.32
C TYR A 479 1.30 7.27 12.94
N ILE A 480 2.00 6.15 12.81
CA ILE A 480 1.79 5.20 11.71
C ILE A 480 1.23 3.95 12.35
N GLU A 481 0.06 3.50 11.93
CA GLU A 481 -0.60 2.31 12.48
C GLU A 481 -0.80 1.25 11.42
N ALA A 482 -0.80 -0.02 11.83
CA ALA A 482 -1.19 -1.14 11.00
C ALA A 482 -1.98 -2.14 11.84
N PHE A 483 -3.09 -2.65 11.34
CA PHE A 483 -3.91 -3.61 12.07
C PHE A 483 -4.53 -4.65 11.15
N SER A 484 -4.92 -5.78 11.75
CA SER A 484 -5.83 -6.76 11.13
C SER A 484 -7.11 -6.89 11.94
N ASP A 485 -8.25 -7.01 11.25
CA ASP A 485 -9.53 -7.30 11.88
C ASP A 485 -9.82 -8.81 11.93
N SER A 486 -10.97 -9.16 12.52
CA SER A 486 -11.43 -10.54 12.66
C SER A 486 -11.78 -11.22 11.33
N GLU A 487 -11.95 -10.47 10.24
CA GLU A 487 -12.22 -10.99 8.91
C GLU A 487 -10.94 -11.17 8.08
N GLY A 488 -9.77 -10.83 8.65
CA GLY A 488 -8.48 -10.92 7.96
C GLY A 488 -8.20 -9.72 7.04
N LYS A 489 -9.00 -8.66 7.09
CA LYS A 489 -8.69 -7.41 6.37
C LYS A 489 -7.60 -6.68 7.12
N THR A 490 -6.65 -6.15 6.36
CA THR A 490 -5.54 -5.38 6.90
C THR A 490 -5.68 -3.92 6.49
N GLU A 491 -5.33 -3.02 7.41
CA GLU A 491 -5.20 -1.60 7.11
C GLU A 491 -3.86 -1.11 7.63
N THR A 492 -3.18 -0.29 6.85
CA THR A 492 -2.04 0.52 7.28
C THR A 492 -2.41 1.98 7.09
N ALA A 493 -2.17 2.81 8.08
CA ALA A 493 -2.52 4.22 8.02
C ALA A 493 -1.44 5.14 8.56
N ILE A 494 -1.33 6.32 7.94
CA ILE A 494 -0.56 7.46 8.45
C ILE A 494 -1.56 8.45 9.03
N LEU A 495 -1.44 8.73 10.32
CA LEU A 495 -2.26 9.70 11.04
C LEU A 495 -1.50 11.01 11.20
N LEU A 496 -2.04 12.09 10.65
CA LEU A 496 -1.48 13.43 10.70
C LEU A 496 -1.96 14.19 11.95
N LYS A 497 -1.15 15.14 12.42
CA LYS A 497 -1.47 15.97 13.59
C LYS A 497 -2.72 16.82 13.40
N ASN A 498 -2.88 17.41 12.21
CA ASN A 498 -4.10 18.13 11.88
C ASN A 498 -5.17 17.15 11.41
N LYS A 499 -6.17 16.90 12.27
CA LYS A 499 -7.27 15.97 12.02
C LYS A 499 -8.47 16.59 11.32
N ASP A 500 -8.46 17.91 11.09
CA ASP A 500 -9.61 18.63 10.54
C ASP A 500 -9.51 18.83 9.02
N VAL A 501 -8.29 18.77 8.49
CA VAL A 501 -7.97 18.99 7.07
C VAL A 501 -7.71 17.64 6.37
N ASN A 502 -8.15 17.50 5.11
CA ASN A 502 -7.85 16.31 4.32
C ASN A 502 -6.33 16.09 4.21
N ALA A 503 -5.88 14.84 4.36
CA ALA A 503 -4.47 14.50 4.35
C ALA A 503 -3.78 14.83 3.01
N LEU A 504 -4.47 14.67 1.88
CA LEU A 504 -3.90 15.01 0.57
C LEU A 504 -3.68 16.52 0.45
N LYS A 505 -4.63 17.34 0.91
CA LYS A 505 -4.46 18.79 0.99
C LYS A 505 -3.27 19.17 1.86
N GLN A 506 -3.07 18.53 3.00
CA GLN A 506 -1.90 18.78 3.86
C GLN A 506 -0.57 18.46 3.15
N ILE A 507 -0.51 17.35 2.40
CA ILE A 507 0.68 17.00 1.58
C ILE A 507 0.93 18.07 0.52
N VAL A 508 -0.12 18.50 -0.17
CA VAL A 508 -0.04 19.52 -1.22
C VAL A 508 0.38 20.87 -0.63
N ASP A 509 -0.19 21.28 0.50
CA ASP A 509 0.18 22.50 1.23
C ASP A 509 1.63 22.46 1.69
N PHE A 510 2.11 21.30 2.14
CA PHE A 510 3.52 21.11 2.46
C PHE A 510 4.40 21.29 1.22
N ALA A 511 4.09 20.62 0.11
CA ALA A 511 4.86 20.72 -1.14
C ALA A 511 4.99 22.17 -1.65
N LYS A 512 3.95 22.99 -1.47
CA LYS A 512 3.97 24.43 -1.81
C LYS A 512 5.06 25.19 -1.07
N GLN A 513 5.22 24.95 0.22
CA GLN A 513 6.20 25.63 1.06
C GLN A 513 7.64 25.42 0.53
N PHE A 514 7.93 24.24 -0.01
CA PHE A 514 9.25 23.91 -0.58
C PHE A 514 9.45 24.44 -2.00
N ALA A 515 8.37 24.55 -2.76
CA ALA A 515 8.42 25.15 -4.09
C ALA A 515 8.44 26.70 -4.07
N GLY A 516 8.39 27.33 -2.89
CA GLY A 516 8.35 28.78 -2.73
C GLY A 516 7.06 29.42 -3.28
N MET A 517 5.97 28.65 -3.33
CA MET A 517 4.70 29.06 -3.96
C MET A 517 3.72 29.73 -3.01
#